data_AF-A0A385TUJ7-F1
#
_entry.id   AF-A0A385TUJ7-F1
#
_cell.length_a   1.000
_cell.length_b   1.000
_cell.length_c   1.000
_cell.angle_alpha   90.00
_cell.angle_beta   90.00
_cell.angle_gamma   90.00
#
_symmetry.space_group_name_H-M   'P 1'
#
loop_
_entity.id
_entity.type
_entity.pdbx_description
1 polymer ?
#
loop_
_entity_poly.entity_id
_entity_poly.type
_entity_poly.pdbx_seq_one_letter_code
_entity_poly.pdbx_strand_id
1 'polypeptide(L)'
;MAHANDVLMNQLLANANDPSWHVPFQQSVEQLTEDEAFWTPANGSHSIAEIIQHLLYWNETWQTRYRESRVDAVPSIGDNHNSFVIPDHATFGELRDRLLEVLLQWQELLSAAKLEQEVNGFPEPAKWWELVSNAAMHNAYHIGQIVYIRKLQKNCSPLEW
;
A
#
# COMPACT_ATOMS: atom_id res chain seq x y z
N MET A 1 5.29 5.15 -27.67
CA MET A 1 5.13 3.95 -26.82
C MET A 1 5.04 4.45 -25.38
N ALA A 2 4.13 3.93 -24.56
CA ALA A 2 4.14 4.29 -23.14
C ALA A 2 5.40 3.69 -22.49
N HIS A 3 6.11 4.46 -21.69
CA HIS A 3 7.25 3.96 -20.92
C HIS A 3 6.76 3.34 -19.62
N ALA A 4 7.44 2.30 -19.12
CA ALA A 4 7.09 1.64 -17.86
C ALA A 4 6.96 2.66 -16.71
N ASN A 5 7.83 3.67 -16.69
CA ASN A 5 7.76 4.78 -15.75
C ASN A 5 6.40 5.48 -15.74
N ASP A 6 5.90 5.91 -16.90
CA ASP A 6 4.64 6.67 -17.00
C ASP A 6 3.45 5.81 -16.57
N VAL A 7 3.45 4.53 -16.95
CA VAL A 7 2.41 3.59 -16.54
C VAL A 7 2.42 3.41 -15.02
N LEU A 8 3.58 3.14 -14.44
CA LEU A 8 3.72 2.90 -13.00
C LEU A 8 3.41 4.15 -12.17
N MET A 9 3.81 5.34 -12.62
CA MET A 9 3.49 6.59 -11.94
C MET A 9 1.98 6.78 -11.81
N ASN A 10 1.24 6.54 -12.90
CA ASN A 10 -0.22 6.61 -12.92
C ASN A 10 -0.88 5.54 -12.05
N GLN A 11 -0.40 4.29 -12.08
CA GLN A 11 -0.98 3.22 -11.26
C GLN A 11 -0.75 3.46 -9.76
N LEU A 12 0.41 3.99 -9.37
CA LEU A 12 0.70 4.31 -7.97
C LEU A 12 -0.10 5.53 -7.49
N LEU A 13 -0.32 6.54 -8.34
CA LEU A 13 -1.26 7.63 -8.05
C LEU A 13 -2.69 7.10 -7.85
N ALA A 14 -3.12 6.14 -8.67
CA ALA A 14 -4.41 5.49 -8.51
C ALA A 14 -4.56 4.72 -7.19
N ASN A 15 -3.46 4.27 -6.60
CA ASN A 15 -3.46 3.71 -5.25
C ASN A 15 -3.53 4.78 -4.16
N ALA A 16 -3.03 6.00 -4.41
CA ALA A 16 -2.93 7.06 -3.40
C ALA A 16 -4.17 7.96 -3.37
N ASN A 17 -4.35 8.78 -4.41
CA ASN A 17 -5.29 9.90 -4.41
C ASN A 17 -5.86 10.29 -5.78
N ASP A 18 -5.54 9.57 -6.86
CA ASP A 18 -6.03 9.88 -8.20
C ASP A 18 -7.08 8.85 -8.65
N PRO A 19 -8.38 9.15 -8.60
CA PRO A 19 -9.42 8.18 -8.93
C PRO A 19 -9.23 7.56 -10.32
N SER A 20 -9.39 6.24 -10.40
CA SER A 20 -9.25 5.48 -11.65
C SER A 20 -10.25 4.32 -11.68
N TRP A 21 -9.84 3.15 -12.18
CA TRP A 21 -10.66 1.93 -12.22
C TRP A 21 -11.07 1.38 -10.84
N HIS A 22 -10.51 1.92 -9.77
CA HIS A 22 -10.89 1.63 -8.39
C HIS A 22 -10.79 2.91 -7.53
N VAL A 23 -11.43 2.87 -6.35
CA VAL A 23 -11.33 3.94 -5.35
C VAL A 23 -9.86 4.04 -4.86
N PRO A 24 -9.26 5.23 -4.81
CA PRO A 24 -7.92 5.42 -4.27
C PRO A 24 -7.91 5.35 -2.74
N PHE A 25 -6.72 5.15 -2.14
CA PHE A 25 -6.60 5.01 -0.68
C PHE A 25 -7.22 6.20 0.07
N GLN A 26 -6.91 7.43 -0.31
CA GLN A 26 -7.40 8.65 0.36
C GLN A 26 -8.93 8.66 0.50
N GLN A 27 -9.64 8.34 -0.58
CA GLN A 27 -11.10 8.27 -0.57
C GLN A 27 -11.61 7.05 0.19
N SER A 28 -10.92 5.90 0.08
CA SER A 28 -11.32 4.65 0.76
C SER A 28 -11.36 4.75 2.29
N VAL A 29 -10.65 5.72 2.87
CA VAL A 29 -10.55 5.94 4.33
C VAL A 29 -11.22 7.22 4.80
N GLU A 30 -11.88 7.94 3.88
CA GLU A 30 -12.53 9.21 4.19
C GLU A 30 -13.68 9.02 5.20
N GLN A 31 -13.74 9.91 6.18
CA GLN A 31 -14.76 9.96 7.25
C GLN A 31 -14.85 8.71 8.15
N LEU A 32 -13.87 7.80 8.11
CA LEU A 32 -13.82 6.71 9.08
C LEU A 32 -13.47 7.23 10.48
N THR A 33 -14.20 6.72 11.45
CA THR A 33 -13.88 6.86 12.88
C THR A 33 -12.85 5.82 13.32
N GLU A 34 -12.27 6.03 14.50
CA GLU A 34 -11.37 5.06 15.14
C GLU A 34 -12.07 3.69 15.28
N ASP A 35 -13.28 3.66 15.87
CA ASP A 35 -14.01 2.41 16.11
C ASP A 35 -14.30 1.65 14.80
N GLU A 36 -14.65 2.36 13.72
CA GLU A 36 -14.87 1.75 12.40
C GLU A 36 -13.56 1.21 11.79
N ALA A 37 -12.45 1.91 11.98
CA ALA A 37 -11.15 1.50 11.45
C ALA A 37 -10.59 0.26 12.14
N PHE A 38 -10.81 0.14 13.45
CA PHE A 38 -10.34 -0.99 14.27
C PHE A 38 -11.33 -2.15 14.35
N TRP A 39 -12.53 -2.02 13.78
CA TRP A 39 -13.50 -3.10 13.71
C TRP A 39 -13.06 -4.23 12.75
N THR A 40 -13.30 -5.48 13.14
CA THR A 40 -13.02 -6.67 12.33
C THR A 40 -14.32 -7.38 11.91
N PRO A 41 -14.43 -7.85 10.65
CA PRO A 41 -15.68 -8.45 10.15
C PRO A 41 -15.95 -9.86 10.65
N ALA A 42 -14.91 -10.62 10.98
CA ALA A 42 -15.00 -11.97 11.53
C ALA A 42 -13.68 -12.34 12.23
N ASN A 43 -13.72 -13.40 13.04
CA ASN A 43 -12.51 -13.96 13.64
C ASN A 43 -11.52 -14.39 12.54
N GLY A 44 -10.27 -13.93 12.65
CA GLY A 44 -9.21 -14.21 11.68
C GLY A 44 -9.21 -13.29 10.46
N SER A 45 -10.14 -12.33 10.39
CA SER A 45 -10.08 -11.24 9.40
C SER A 45 -9.33 -10.04 9.97
N HIS A 46 -8.73 -9.25 9.09
CA HIS A 46 -8.07 -8.00 9.46
C HIS A 46 -9.05 -6.82 9.52
N SER A 47 -8.78 -5.88 10.43
CA SER A 47 -9.41 -4.56 10.47
C SER A 47 -8.85 -3.64 9.37
N ILE A 48 -9.49 -2.49 9.15
CA ILE A 48 -8.96 -1.49 8.22
C ILE A 48 -7.61 -0.96 8.72
N ALA A 49 -7.48 -0.72 10.03
CA ALA A 49 -6.23 -0.25 10.63
C ALA A 49 -5.07 -1.27 10.46
N GLU A 50 -5.36 -2.57 10.58
CA GLU A 50 -4.36 -3.62 10.37
C GLU A 50 -3.94 -3.72 8.89
N ILE A 51 -4.89 -3.55 7.95
CA ILE A 51 -4.57 -3.52 6.52
C ILE A 51 -3.72 -2.28 6.17
N ILE A 52 -4.00 -1.13 6.78
CA ILE A 52 -3.19 0.09 6.60
C ILE A 52 -1.78 -0.13 7.12
N GLN A 53 -1.63 -0.74 8.29
CA GLN A 53 -0.33 -1.09 8.85
C GLN A 53 0.45 -2.07 7.96
N HIS A 54 -0.23 -3.05 7.38
CA HIS A 54 0.35 -3.97 6.40
C HIS A 54 0.86 -3.25 5.15
N LEU A 55 0.06 -2.34 4.60
CA LEU A 55 0.45 -1.54 3.45
C LEU A 55 1.61 -0.59 3.76
N LEU A 56 1.64 0.01 4.96
CA LEU A 56 2.76 0.82 5.44
C LEU A 56 4.05 0.00 5.43
N TYR A 57 4.04 -1.15 6.11
CA TYR A 57 5.21 -2.01 6.21
C TYR A 57 5.77 -2.37 4.83
N TRP A 58 4.91 -2.85 3.92
CA TRP A 58 5.37 -3.31 2.62
C TRP A 58 5.81 -2.18 1.69
N ASN A 59 5.14 -1.03 1.70
CA ASN A 59 5.59 0.11 0.89
C ASN A 59 6.91 0.69 1.43
N GLU A 60 7.05 0.92 2.74
CA GLU A 60 8.30 1.39 3.34
C GLU A 60 9.46 0.41 3.06
N THR A 61 9.19 -0.89 3.14
CA THR A 61 10.14 -1.96 2.82
C THR A 61 10.60 -1.88 1.37
N TRP A 62 9.67 -1.86 0.42
CA TRP A 62 10.02 -1.87 -1.00
C TRP A 62 10.59 -0.55 -1.48
N GLN A 63 10.22 0.58 -0.88
CA GLN A 63 10.84 1.87 -1.15
C GLN A 63 12.28 1.93 -0.62
N THR A 64 12.54 1.36 0.56
CA THR A 64 13.91 1.26 1.09
C THR A 64 14.77 0.36 0.23
N ARG A 65 14.28 -0.83 -0.13
CA ARG A 65 14.97 -1.74 -1.06
C ARG A 65 15.22 -1.10 -2.42
N TYR A 66 14.22 -0.38 -2.93
CA TYR A 66 14.36 0.37 -4.17
C TYR A 66 15.47 1.41 -4.00
N ARG A 67 15.43 2.31 -3.02
CA ARG A 67 16.48 3.32 -2.77
C ARG A 67 17.88 2.71 -2.73
N GLU A 68 18.07 1.67 -1.93
CA GLU A 68 19.37 0.98 -1.74
C GLU A 68 19.75 0.03 -2.89
N SER A 69 18.84 -0.19 -3.85
CA SER A 69 19.04 -1.08 -5.01
C SER A 69 19.37 -2.54 -4.63
N ARG A 70 18.86 -3.02 -3.50
CA ARG A 70 19.13 -4.38 -2.98
C ARG A 70 18.05 -4.86 -2.02
N VAL A 71 17.68 -6.14 -2.12
CA VAL A 71 16.58 -6.74 -1.31
C VAL A 71 16.96 -6.84 0.17
N ASP A 72 18.23 -7.11 0.48
CA ASP A 72 18.74 -7.26 1.84
C ASP A 72 18.90 -5.92 2.60
N ALA A 73 18.53 -4.79 1.99
CA ALA A 73 18.42 -3.49 2.68
C ALA A 73 17.38 -3.49 3.80
N VAL A 74 16.38 -4.36 3.71
CA VAL A 74 15.40 -4.60 4.78
C VAL A 74 15.34 -6.11 5.02
N PRO A 75 15.65 -6.59 6.24
CA PRO A 75 15.63 -8.01 6.55
C PRO A 75 14.22 -8.60 6.37
N SER A 76 14.16 -9.93 6.19
CA SER A 76 12.87 -10.62 6.17
C SER A 76 12.16 -10.45 7.51
N ILE A 77 10.85 -10.19 7.48
CA ILE A 77 9.98 -10.20 8.66
C ILE A 77 9.65 -11.62 9.14
N GLY A 78 10.09 -12.64 8.40
CA GLY A 78 9.77 -14.03 8.65
C GLY A 78 8.32 -14.32 8.26
N ASP A 79 7.40 -14.16 9.21
CA ASP A 79 5.97 -14.37 9.00
C ASP A 79 5.29 -13.08 8.54
N ASN A 80 4.59 -13.13 7.40
CA ASN A 80 3.84 -11.99 6.88
C ASN A 80 2.77 -11.49 7.86
N HIS A 81 2.23 -12.33 8.74
CA HIS A 81 1.27 -11.88 9.76
C HIS A 81 1.83 -10.77 10.66
N ASN A 82 3.15 -10.71 10.86
CA ASN A 82 3.79 -9.67 11.64
C ASN A 82 3.65 -8.27 11.01
N SER A 83 3.38 -8.17 9.71
CA SER A 83 3.18 -6.88 9.04
C SER A 83 1.83 -6.22 9.34
N PHE A 84 0.87 -6.97 9.89
CA PHE A 84 -0.43 -6.45 10.32
C PHE A 84 -0.40 -5.91 11.77
N VAL A 85 0.71 -6.11 12.50
CA VAL A 85 0.83 -5.71 13.90
C VAL A 85 0.93 -4.19 14.01
N ILE A 86 -0.12 -3.58 14.54
CA ILE A 86 -0.19 -2.13 14.79
C ILE A 86 0.72 -1.79 15.97
N PRO A 87 1.58 -0.76 15.86
CA PRO A 87 2.38 -0.26 16.98
C PRO A 87 1.49 0.17 18.15
N ASP A 88 1.96 -0.07 19.39
CA ASP A 88 1.27 0.37 20.59
C ASP A 88 0.98 1.88 20.52
N HIS A 89 -0.26 2.26 20.87
CA HIS A 89 -0.75 3.64 20.89
C HIS A 89 -0.87 4.34 19.53
N ALA A 90 -0.65 3.66 18.40
CA ALA A 90 -0.90 4.25 17.09
C ALA A 90 -2.39 4.51 16.89
N THR A 91 -2.74 5.74 16.52
CA THR A 91 -4.10 6.12 16.17
C THR A 91 -4.39 5.84 14.70
N PHE A 92 -5.67 5.65 14.35
CA PHE A 92 -6.07 5.50 12.94
C PHE A 92 -5.66 6.72 12.10
N GLY A 93 -5.79 7.93 12.64
CA GLY A 93 -5.39 9.16 11.95
C GLY A 93 -3.91 9.16 11.56
N GLU A 94 -3.02 8.77 12.48
CA GLU A 94 -1.59 8.66 12.21
C GLU A 94 -1.26 7.59 11.16
N LEU A 95 -1.88 6.40 11.27
CA LEU A 95 -1.69 5.33 10.29
C LEU A 95 -2.16 5.75 8.89
N ARG A 96 -3.33 6.39 8.82
CA ARG A 96 -3.91 6.91 7.58
C ARG A 96 -2.99 7.94 6.92
N ASP A 97 -2.57 8.94 7.67
CA ASP A 97 -1.79 10.06 7.11
C ASP A 97 -0.41 9.58 6.67
N ARG A 98 0.24 8.72 7.47
CA ARG A 98 1.52 8.10 7.10
C ARG A 98 1.39 7.23 5.84
N LEU A 99 0.34 6.43 5.71
CA LEU A 99 0.20 5.58 4.53
C LEU A 99 0.01 6.42 3.27
N LEU A 100 -0.79 7.49 3.33
CA LEU A 100 -0.95 8.39 2.20
C LEU A 100 0.38 9.03 1.79
N GLU A 101 1.18 9.51 2.75
CA GLU A 101 2.52 10.06 2.49
C GLU A 101 3.42 9.02 1.82
N VAL A 102 3.50 7.80 2.38
CA VAL A 102 4.30 6.70 1.84
C VAL A 102 3.86 6.35 0.42
N LEU A 103 2.56 6.24 0.14
CA LEU A 103 2.07 5.95 -1.21
C LEU A 103 2.46 7.03 -2.22
N LEU A 104 2.37 8.31 -1.83
CA LEU A 104 2.75 9.45 -2.67
C LEU A 104 4.28 9.54 -2.89
N GLN A 105 5.08 9.07 -1.95
CA GLN A 105 6.55 9.10 -2.05
C GLN A 105 7.09 8.37 -3.28
N TRP A 106 6.34 7.40 -3.82
CA TRP A 106 6.72 6.76 -5.08
C TRP A 106 6.89 7.75 -6.24
N GLN A 107 6.12 8.84 -6.28
CA GLN A 107 6.22 9.85 -7.34
C GLN A 107 7.59 10.54 -7.37
N GLU A 108 8.25 10.65 -6.22
CA GLU A 108 9.58 11.24 -6.10
C GLU A 108 10.70 10.21 -6.29
N LEU A 109 10.45 8.96 -5.88
CA LEU A 109 11.44 7.89 -5.92
C LEU A 109 11.65 7.31 -7.32
N LEU A 110 10.60 7.23 -8.14
CA LEU A 110 10.69 6.55 -9.43
C LEU A 110 11.62 7.27 -10.40
N SER A 111 12.42 6.49 -11.12
CA SER A 111 13.19 6.98 -12.25
C SER A 111 13.26 5.93 -13.34
N ALA A 112 13.08 6.35 -14.60
CA ALA A 112 13.11 5.45 -15.75
C ALA A 112 14.42 4.64 -15.83
N ALA A 113 15.55 5.25 -15.50
CA ALA A 113 16.85 4.58 -15.52
C ALA A 113 16.97 3.45 -14.48
N LYS A 114 16.35 3.61 -13.31
CA LYS A 114 16.42 2.61 -12.23
C LYS A 114 15.40 1.50 -12.40
N LEU A 115 14.22 1.81 -12.91
CA LEU A 115 13.18 0.84 -13.23
C LEU A 115 13.67 -0.27 -14.17
N GLU A 116 14.61 0.03 -15.07
CA GLU A 116 15.22 -0.94 -15.99
C GLU A 116 16.37 -1.75 -15.40
N GLN A 117 16.83 -1.45 -14.18
CA GLN A 117 17.91 -2.17 -13.54
C GLN A 117 17.43 -3.48 -12.91
N GLU A 118 18.33 -4.46 -12.88
CA GLU A 118 18.16 -5.71 -12.17
C GLU A 118 18.08 -5.49 -10.66
N VAL A 119 17.31 -6.34 -9.99
CA VAL A 119 17.11 -6.29 -8.54
C VAL A 119 18.13 -7.21 -7.86
N ASN A 120 19.12 -6.61 -7.19
CA ASN A 120 20.11 -7.39 -6.46
C ASN A 120 19.49 -8.12 -5.26
N GLY A 121 19.68 -9.43 -5.18
CA GLY A 121 19.21 -10.28 -4.09
C GLY A 121 17.75 -10.74 -4.22
N PHE A 122 17.09 -10.47 -5.35
CA PHE A 122 15.82 -11.14 -5.64
C PHE A 122 16.09 -12.61 -6.04
N PRO A 123 15.24 -13.59 -5.63
CA PRO A 123 15.51 -15.01 -5.87
C PRO A 123 15.59 -15.39 -7.36
N GLU A 124 14.86 -14.66 -8.20
CA GLU A 124 14.80 -14.86 -9.65
C GLU A 124 15.27 -13.59 -10.37
N PRO A 125 15.72 -13.67 -11.64
CA PRO A 125 15.99 -12.49 -12.45
C PRO A 125 14.74 -11.60 -12.51
N ALA A 126 14.89 -10.36 -12.11
CA ALA A 126 13.80 -9.40 -12.07
C ALA A 126 14.32 -7.98 -12.20
N LYS A 127 13.55 -7.13 -12.88
CA LYS A 127 13.80 -5.70 -12.95
C LYS A 127 12.95 -4.94 -11.95
N TRP A 128 13.40 -3.75 -11.57
CA TRP A 128 12.66 -2.91 -10.61
C TRP A 128 11.25 -2.58 -11.07
N TRP A 129 11.00 -2.39 -12.37
CA TRP A 129 9.65 -2.13 -12.87
C TRP A 129 8.66 -3.27 -12.59
N GLU A 130 9.12 -4.53 -12.58
CA GLU A 130 8.28 -5.69 -12.28
C GLU A 130 7.85 -5.68 -10.81
N LEU A 131 8.79 -5.37 -9.91
CA LEU A 131 8.51 -5.35 -8.47
C LEU A 131 7.67 -4.12 -8.08
N VAL A 132 7.89 -2.97 -8.70
CA VAL A 132 7.06 -1.78 -8.51
C VAL A 132 5.64 -2.01 -9.06
N SER A 133 5.50 -2.72 -10.18
CA SER A 133 4.18 -3.15 -10.69
C SER A 133 3.44 -4.02 -9.68
N ASN A 134 4.15 -4.96 -9.05
CA ASN A 134 3.56 -5.81 -8.00
C ASN A 134 3.15 -4.99 -6.77
N ALA A 135 3.92 -3.97 -6.39
CA ALA A 135 3.54 -3.05 -5.31
C ALA A 135 2.24 -2.31 -5.63
N ALA A 136 2.07 -1.82 -6.87
CA ALA A 136 0.85 -1.16 -7.28
C ALA A 136 -0.38 -2.08 -7.22
N MET A 137 -0.24 -3.33 -7.71
CA MET A 137 -1.30 -4.33 -7.64
C MET A 137 -1.64 -4.74 -6.20
N HIS A 138 -0.62 -4.89 -5.35
CA HIS A 138 -0.78 -5.21 -3.94
C HIS A 138 -1.56 -4.12 -3.20
N ASN A 139 -1.21 -2.85 -3.46
CA ASN A 139 -1.93 -1.70 -2.90
C ASN A 139 -3.40 -1.71 -3.34
N ALA A 140 -3.68 -1.86 -4.63
CA ALA A 140 -5.06 -1.92 -5.16
C ALA A 140 -5.86 -3.08 -4.54
N TYR A 141 -5.26 -4.26 -4.37
CA TYR A 141 -5.87 -5.42 -3.74
C TYR A 141 -6.35 -5.11 -2.32
N HIS A 142 -5.48 -4.53 -1.48
CA HIS A 142 -5.80 -4.21 -0.10
C HIS A 142 -6.73 -2.99 0.05
N ILE A 143 -6.63 -1.99 -0.83
CA ILE A 143 -7.61 -0.89 -0.88
C ILE A 143 -9.01 -1.44 -1.21
N GLY A 144 -9.10 -2.42 -2.11
CA GLY A 144 -10.35 -3.15 -2.36
C GLY A 144 -10.91 -3.83 -1.11
N GLN A 145 -10.05 -4.41 -0.27
CA GLN A 145 -10.46 -4.99 1.02
C GLN A 145 -10.99 -3.92 1.98
N ILE A 146 -10.31 -2.77 2.10
CA ILE A 146 -10.77 -1.63 2.91
C ILE A 146 -12.18 -1.20 2.49
N VAL A 147 -12.38 -0.98 1.19
CA VAL A 147 -13.69 -0.62 0.62
C VAL A 147 -14.75 -1.68 0.91
N TYR A 148 -14.38 -2.97 0.84
CA TYR A 148 -15.32 -4.05 1.14
C TYR A 148 -15.69 -4.10 2.63
N ILE A 149 -14.72 -3.94 3.54
CA ILE A 149 -14.96 -3.90 4.99
C ILE A 149 -15.91 -2.74 5.33
N ARG A 150 -15.71 -1.56 4.73
CA ARG A 150 -16.66 -0.43 4.88
C ARG A 150 -18.08 -0.79 4.50
N LYS A 151 -18.26 -1.49 3.38
CA LYS A 151 -19.59 -1.92 2.92
C LYS A 151 -20.28 -2.90 3.88
N LEU A 152 -19.50 -3.67 4.65
CA LEU A 152 -20.04 -4.56 5.68
C LEU A 152 -20.48 -3.80 6.94
N GLN A 153 -19.86 -2.66 7.22
CA GLN A 153 -20.20 -1.80 8.35
C GLN A 153 -21.44 -0.96 8.00
N LYS A 154 -22.60 -1.37 8.51
CA LYS A 154 -23.90 -0.70 8.23
C LYS A 154 -23.97 0.78 8.65
N ASN A 155 -23.07 1.22 9.51
CA ASN A 155 -23.01 2.60 10.01
C ASN A 155 -22.05 3.49 9.21
N CYS A 156 -21.23 2.91 8.34
CA CYS A 156 -20.26 3.66 7.58
C CYS A 156 -20.96 4.45 6.45
N SER A 157 -20.61 5.72 6.30
CA SER A 157 -21.09 6.53 5.18
C SER A 157 -20.79 5.83 3.85
N PRO A 158 -21.77 5.75 2.92
CA PRO A 158 -21.54 5.20 1.60
C PRO A 158 -20.38 5.92 0.92
N LEU A 159 -19.48 5.16 0.30
CA LEU A 159 -18.51 5.72 -0.62
C LEU A 159 -19.23 6.07 -1.92
N GLU A 160 -19.37 7.36 -2.21
CA GLU A 160 -19.73 7.82 -3.55
C GLU A 160 -18.50 7.65 -4.44
N TRP A 161 -18.61 6.81 -5.48
CA TRP A 161 -17.56 6.53 -6.46
C TRP A 161 -18.14 6.55 -7.87
#